data_AF-A0A2I0WQ84-F1
#
_entry.id   AF-A0A2I0WQ84-F1
#
_cell.length_a   1.000
_cell.length_b   1.000
_cell.length_c   1.000
_cell.angle_alpha   90.00
_cell.angle_beta   90.00
_cell.angle_gamma   90.00
#
_symmetry.space_group_name_H-M   'P 1'
#
loop_
_entity.id
_entity.type
_entity.pdbx_description
1 polymer ?
#
loop_
_entity_poly.entity_id
_entity_poly.type
_entity_poly.pdbx_seq_one_letter_code
_entity_poly.pdbx_strand_id
1 'polypeptide(L)'
;MESAPVFDAIIASDVVYYDYLIEPLLETIRVFVKGEVGFFMAHLRRWKKRDAVFFRRAKKYFDVLMVHTDPPVTGSRTGVSIYRFTARRRSLEAS
;
A
#
# COMPACT_ATOMS: atom_id res chain seq x y z
N MET A 1 -0.76 27.33 -1.17
CA MET A 1 -1.66 26.31 -1.73
C MET A 1 -0.79 25.17 -2.20
N GLU A 2 -0.81 24.04 -1.50
CA GLU A 2 -0.13 22.83 -1.98
C GLU A 2 -0.92 22.35 -3.21
N SER A 3 -0.31 22.29 -4.39
CA SER A 3 -1.02 21.84 -5.60
C SER A 3 -1.49 20.41 -5.40
N ALA A 4 -2.63 20.04 -5.98
CA ALA A 4 -3.07 18.66 -6.00
C ALA A 4 -1.93 17.75 -6.51
N PRO A 5 -1.74 16.55 -5.95
CA PRO A 5 -0.78 15.60 -6.51
C PRO A 5 -1.10 15.38 -7.99
N VAL A 6 -0.07 15.45 -8.82
CA VAL A 6 -0.15 15.46 -10.30
C VAL A 6 -0.58 14.11 -10.87
N PHE A 7 -0.64 13.06 -10.04
CA PHE A 7 -0.80 11.68 -10.49
C PHE A 7 -2.17 11.14 -10.17
N ASP A 8 -2.81 10.47 -11.12
CA ASP A 8 -4.03 9.69 -10.86
C ASP A 8 -3.71 8.37 -10.15
N ALA A 9 -2.54 7.80 -10.45
CA ALA A 9 -2.08 6.53 -9.90
C ALA A 9 -0.57 6.53 -9.64
N ILE A 10 -0.19 5.81 -8.58
CA ILE A 10 1.20 5.53 -8.22
C ILE A 10 1.35 4.01 -8.21
N ILE A 11 2.42 3.48 -8.81
CA ILE A 11 2.63 2.05 -8.97
C ILE A 11 3.92 1.64 -8.27
N ALA A 12 3.90 0.51 -7.57
CA ALA A 12 5.08 -0.09 -6.94
C ALA A 12 5.08 -1.61 -7.08
N SER A 13 6.28 -2.19 -7.17
CA SER A 13 6.48 -3.64 -7.27
C SER A 13 7.53 -4.11 -6.26
N ASP A 14 7.13 -5.02 -5.37
CA ASP A 14 7.95 -5.67 -4.34
C ASP A 14 8.78 -4.72 -3.45
N VAL A 15 8.20 -3.58 -3.08
CA VAL A 15 8.87 -2.51 -2.31
C VAL A 15 8.94 -2.76 -0.80
N VAL A 16 8.31 -3.82 -0.28
CA VAL A 16 8.27 -4.13 1.17
C VAL A 16 9.33 -5.18 1.51
N TYR A 17 10.58 -4.73 1.62
CA TYR A 17 11.71 -5.65 1.78
C TYR A 17 12.54 -5.49 3.06
N TYR A 18 12.71 -4.28 3.60
CA TYR A 18 13.54 -4.06 4.80
C TYR A 18 12.75 -3.36 5.89
N ASP A 19 12.87 -3.83 7.14
CA ASP A 19 12.09 -3.31 8.27
C ASP A 19 12.32 -1.82 8.51
N TYR A 20 13.57 -1.36 8.38
CA TYR A 20 13.94 0.05 8.58
C TYR A 20 13.43 0.98 7.46
N LEU A 21 13.03 0.42 6.31
CA LEU A 21 12.45 1.18 5.19
C LEU A 21 10.93 1.26 5.25
N ILE A 22 10.28 0.54 6.17
CA ILE A 22 8.81 0.57 6.28
C ILE A 22 8.31 1.98 6.54
N GLU A 23 8.91 2.71 7.48
CA GLU A 23 8.43 4.06 7.83
C GLU A 23 8.68 5.08 6.71
N PRO A 24 9.90 5.20 6.14
CA PRO A 24 10.13 6.10 5.01
C PRO A 24 9.24 5.80 3.79
N LEU A 25 8.96 4.52 3.52
CA LEU A 25 8.05 4.12 2.45
C LEU A 25 6.63 4.60 2.73
N LEU A 26 6.12 4.41 3.95
CA LEU A 26 4.78 4.87 4.33
C LEU A 26 4.67 6.38 4.27
N GLU A 27 5.70 7.12 4.70
CA GLU A 27 5.77 8.58 4.57
C GLU A 27 5.71 9.01 3.10
N THR A 28 6.49 8.36 2.24
CA THR A 28 6.48 8.62 0.79
C THR A 28 5.09 8.41 0.20
N ILE A 29 4.43 7.29 0.52
CA ILE A 29 3.07 7.01 0.04
C ILE A 29 2.09 8.08 0.53
N ARG A 30 2.23 8.59 1.77
CA ARG A 30 1.34 9.63 2.33
C ARG A 30 1.49 10.98 1.63
N VAL A 31 2.67 11.29 1.07
CA VAL A 31 2.86 12.52 0.29
C VAL A 31 2.06 12.48 -1.00
N PHE A 32 2.07 11.33 -1.69
CA PHE A 32 1.45 11.21 -3.01
C PHE A 32 -0.03 10.79 -2.98
N VAL A 33 -0.43 9.91 -2.05
CA VAL A 33 -1.79 9.38 -1.94
C VAL A 33 -2.67 10.36 -1.14
N LYS A 34 -3.18 11.38 -1.83
CA LYS A 34 -4.16 12.35 -1.33
C LYS A 34 -5.39 12.36 -2.24
N GLY A 35 -6.57 12.71 -1.71
CA GLY A 35 -7.80 12.78 -2.52
C GLY A 35 -8.15 11.44 -3.19
N GLU A 36 -8.31 11.45 -4.50
CA GLU A 36 -8.72 10.27 -5.30
C GLU A 36 -7.53 9.42 -5.81
N VAL A 37 -6.29 9.86 -5.57
CA VAL A 37 -5.10 9.17 -6.07
C VAL A 37 -5.02 7.75 -5.52
N GLY A 38 -4.83 6.78 -6.41
CA GLY A 38 -4.68 5.37 -6.05
C GLY A 38 -3.22 4.92 -6.05
N PHE A 39 -2.76 4.32 -4.94
CA PHE A 39 -1.48 3.60 -4.94
C PHE A 39 -1.71 2.10 -5.13
N PHE A 40 -1.06 1.52 -6.14
CA PHE A 40 -1.16 0.11 -6.51
C PHE A 40 0.17 -0.57 -6.26
N MET A 41 0.16 -1.59 -5.41
CA MET A 41 1.36 -2.33 -5.01
C MET A 41 1.22 -3.81 -5.33
N ALA A 42 2.08 -4.30 -6.23
CA ALA A 42 2.33 -5.72 -6.37
C ALA A 42 3.26 -6.19 -5.25
N HIS A 43 2.86 -7.21 -4.52
CA HIS A 43 3.61 -7.70 -3.36
C HIS A 43 3.65 -9.22 -3.33
N LEU A 44 4.87 -9.76 -3.31
CA LEU A 44 5.11 -11.16 -3.00
C LEU A 44 5.26 -11.30 -1.48
N ARG A 45 4.35 -12.05 -0.87
CA ARG A 45 4.39 -12.27 0.57
C ARG A 45 5.57 -13.19 0.95
N ARG A 46 6.63 -12.61 1.48
CA ARG A 46 7.87 -13.33 1.84
C ARG A 46 8.03 -13.55 3.35
N TRP A 47 7.61 -12.60 4.20
CA TRP A 47 7.95 -12.63 5.63
C TRP A 47 6.76 -12.26 6.52
N LYS A 48 6.11 -13.27 7.11
CA LYS A 48 4.86 -13.14 7.89
C LYS A 48 4.87 -11.98 8.90
N LYS A 49 5.94 -11.83 9.70
CA LYS A 49 6.03 -10.79 10.75
C LYS A 49 6.17 -9.39 10.14
N ARG A 50 7.09 -9.21 9.20
CA ARG A 50 7.36 -7.93 8.55
C ARG A 50 6.17 -7.44 7.76
N ASP A 51 5.59 -8.30 6.92
CA ASP A 51 4.44 -7.96 6.09
C ASP A 51 3.27 -7.53 7.00
N ALA A 52 3.05 -8.24 8.11
CA ALA A 52 2.04 -7.87 9.10
C ALA A 52 2.29 -6.51 9.76
N VAL A 53 3.56 -6.13 10.02
CA VAL A 53 3.91 -4.80 10.55
C VAL A 53 3.60 -3.71 9.52
N PHE A 54 4.02 -3.90 8.27
CA PHE A 54 3.76 -2.95 7.18
C PHE A 54 2.26 -2.71 7.00
N PHE A 55 1.46 -3.77 6.79
CA PHE A 55 0.03 -3.62 6.55
C PHE A 55 -0.72 -3.05 7.76
N ARG A 56 -0.31 -3.39 9.00
CA ARG A 56 -0.91 -2.79 10.21
C ARG A 56 -0.65 -1.29 10.29
N ARG A 57 0.54 -0.83 9.92
CA ARG A 57 0.87 0.61 9.88
C ARG A 57 0.17 1.31 8.73
N ALA A 58 0.18 0.74 7.53
CA ALA A 58 -0.51 1.29 6.37
C ALA A 58 -2.00 1.56 6.62
N LYS A 59 -2.70 0.60 7.23
CA LYS A 59 -4.14 0.72 7.55
C LYS A 59 -4.48 1.85 8.54
N LYS A 60 -3.49 2.46 9.20
CA LYS A 60 -3.72 3.67 10.01
C LYS A 60 -3.98 4.90 9.14
N TYR A 61 -3.38 4.94 7.96
CA TYR A 61 -3.37 6.10 7.06
C TYR A 61 -4.22 5.90 5.80
N PHE A 62 -4.37 4.65 5.37
CA PHE A 62 -4.99 4.31 4.08
C PHE A 62 -6.09 3.27 4.23
N ASP A 63 -7.06 3.34 3.34
CA ASP A 63 -7.92 2.20 3.05
C ASP A 63 -7.16 1.25 2.13
N VAL A 64 -6.99 -0.01 2.54
CA VAL A 64 -6.16 -0.99 1.84
C VAL A 64 -7.03 -2.16 1.40
N LEU A 65 -7.14 -2.35 0.09
CA LEU A 65 -7.93 -3.41 -0.55
C LEU A 65 -7.02 -4.30 -1.40
N MET A 66 -7.11 -5.62 -1.25
CA MET A 66 -6.52 -6.55 -2.22
C MET A 66 -7.45 -6.64 -3.42
N VAL A 67 -6.97 -6.24 -4.60
CA VAL A 67 -7.80 -6.16 -5.82
C VAL A 67 -7.56 -7.33 -6.78
N HIS A 68 -6.41 -7.99 -6.67
CA HIS A 68 -6.09 -9.15 -7.49
C HIS A 68 -5.05 -10.04 -6.79
N THR A 69 -5.01 -11.31 -7.16
CA THR A 69 -3.91 -12.23 -6.83
C THR A 69 -3.56 -13.01 -8.09
N ASP A 70 -2.33 -12.82 -8.55
CA ASP A 70 -1.75 -13.61 -9.63
C ASP A 70 -1.32 -14.97 -9.07
N PRO A 71 -1.58 -16.08 -9.77
CA PRO A 71 -1.27 -17.41 -9.26
C PRO A 71 0.24 -17.61 -9.04
N PRO A 72 0.63 -18.52 -8.12
CA PRO A 72 2.04 -18.89 -7.99
C PRO A 72 2.60 -19.46 -9.31
N VAL A 73 3.84 -19.09 -9.64
CA VAL A 73 4.60 -19.79 -10.67
C VAL A 73 4.84 -21.25 -10.28
N THR A 74 5.01 -22.14 -11.28
CA THR A 74 5.27 -23.57 -11.05
C THR A 74 6.45 -23.77 -10.07
N GLY A 75 6.20 -24.50 -8.98
CA GLY A 75 7.18 -24.72 -7.91
C GLY A 75 7.16 -23.71 -6.76
N SER A 76 6.40 -22.61 -6.88
CA SER A 76 6.12 -21.69 -5.77
C SER A 76 4.80 -22.01 -5.09
N ARG A 77 4.72 -21.79 -3.77
CA ARG A 77 3.47 -21.86 -3.00
C ARG A 77 2.77 -20.52 -2.88
N THR A 78 3.44 -19.42 -3.25
CA THR A 78 2.97 -18.06 -3.01
C THR A 78 2.86 -17.32 -4.33
N GLY A 79 1.67 -16.78 -4.61
CA GLY A 79 1.40 -15.88 -5.73
C GLY A 79 1.64 -14.43 -5.37
N VAL A 80 1.56 -13.54 -6.35
CA VAL A 80 1.71 -12.10 -6.14
C VAL A 80 0.33 -11.49 -5.88
N SER A 81 0.19 -10.74 -4.80
CA SER A 81 -1.05 -10.01 -4.51
C SER A 81 -0.92 -8.55 -4.95
N ILE A 82 -1.93 -8.04 -5.64
CA ILE A 82 -2.04 -6.62 -5.98
C ILE A 82 -2.95 -5.94 -4.95
N TYR A 83 -2.42 -4.91 -4.31
CA TYR A 83 -3.14 -4.10 -3.33
C TYR A 83 -3.37 -2.69 -3.86
N ARG A 84 -4.55 -2.14 -3.62
CA ARG A 84 -4.90 -0.73 -3.81
C ARG A 84 -4.95 -0.04 -2.45
N PHE A 85 -4.33 1.13 -2.37
CA PHE A 85 -4.34 2.02 -1.22
C PHE A 85 -4.97 3.34 -1.65
N THR A 86 -5.91 3.84 -0.86
CA THR A 86 -6.52 5.17 -1.06
C THR A 86 -6.47 5.99 0.23
N ALA A 87 -6.50 7.31 0.10
CA ALA A 87 -6.54 8.20 1.25
C ALA A 87 -7.77 7.89 2.10
N ARG A 88 -7.56 7.64 3.39
CA ARG A 88 -8.67 7.36 4.31
C ARG A 88 -9.50 8.62 4.48
N ARG A 89 -10.79 8.58 4.13
CA ARG A 89 -11.71 9.66 4.51
C ARG A 89 -11.82 9.66 6.03
N ARG A 90 -11.34 10.73 6.68
CA ARG A 90 -11.66 10.95 8.10
C ARG A 90 -13.18 11.09 8.17
N SER A 91 -13.84 10.17 8.86
CA SER A 91 -15.24 10.30 9.23
C SER A 91 -15.37 11.59 10.04
N LEU A 92 -15.98 12.61 9.45
CA LEU A 92 -16.44 13.82 10.15
C LEU A 92 -17.74 13.56 10.94
N GLU A 93 -18.21 12.32 11.00
CA GLU A 93 -19.42 11.90 11.71
C GLU A 93 -19.05 11.36 13.10
N ALA A 94 -18.62 12.27 13.97
CA ALA A 94 -18.69 12.12 15.41
C ALA A 94 -18.66 13.54 16.00
N SER A 95 -19.81 14.22 15.93
CA SER A 95 -20.11 15.44 16.67
C SER A 95 -21.47 15.27 17.30
#